data_AF-G8B4V4-F1
#
_entry.id   AF-G8B4V4-F1
#
_cell.length_a   1.000
_cell.length_b   1.000
_cell.length_c   1.000
_cell.angle_alpha   90.00
_cell.angle_beta   90.00
_cell.angle_gamma   90.00
#
_symmetry.space_group_name_H-M   'P 1'
#
loop_
_entity.id
_entity.type
_entity.pdbx_description
1 polymer ?
#
loop_
_entity_poly.entity_id
_entity_poly.type
_entity_poly.pdbx_seq_one_letter_code
_entity_poly.pdbx_strand_id
1 'polypeptide(L)'
;MSSTTSATIATSPCLGELLKTVAVLKFKSSHIKSIIQDNCKVQQGDTPPFKVDDLYEEYLSLIKLMRCTKLQIQQHNTLPLPPLEATRDNKDDKDKEEGDDNDNDNNNNKVEDSEVTMMRLLARKDTLSRHLSILSTIVNNAYPSTSSSWKKIKDVSQVDVAAYEAEYQKVNDEIDALLLKIQKLN
;
A
#
# COMPACT_ATOMS: atom_id res chain seq x y z
N MET A 1 1.75 -12.65 -45.54
CA MET A 1 1.68 -11.73 -44.40
C MET A 1 0.31 -11.90 -43.76
N SER A 2 0.24 -12.52 -42.58
CA SER A 2 -0.89 -12.42 -41.66
C SER A 2 -0.37 -12.85 -40.28
N SER A 3 0.09 -11.88 -39.51
CA SER A 3 0.46 -12.07 -38.10
C SER A 3 -0.80 -11.85 -37.27
N THR A 4 -1.42 -12.93 -36.79
CA THR A 4 -2.53 -12.86 -35.84
C THR A 4 -1.94 -12.66 -34.44
N THR A 5 -2.01 -11.43 -33.96
CA THR A 5 -1.68 -11.07 -32.58
C THR A 5 -2.75 -11.66 -31.66
N SER A 6 -2.47 -12.82 -31.05
CA SER A 6 -3.30 -13.37 -29.99
C SER A 6 -3.25 -12.44 -28.78
N ALA A 7 -4.33 -11.70 -28.55
CA ALA A 7 -4.56 -10.95 -27.33
C ALA A 7 -4.48 -11.91 -26.14
N THR A 8 -3.49 -11.70 -25.26
CA THR A 8 -3.42 -12.37 -23.96
C THR A 8 -4.58 -11.88 -23.12
N ILE A 9 -5.66 -12.65 -23.07
CA ILE A 9 -6.78 -12.43 -22.16
C ILE A 9 -6.17 -12.60 -20.75
N ALA A 10 -5.99 -11.50 -20.03
CA ALA A 10 -5.53 -11.52 -18.66
C ALA A 10 -6.63 -12.15 -17.79
N THR A 11 -6.52 -13.46 -17.56
CA THR A 11 -7.41 -14.21 -16.68
C THR A 11 -7.38 -13.55 -15.30
N SER A 12 -8.55 -13.15 -14.78
CA SER A 12 -8.67 -12.64 -13.42
C SER A 12 -8.09 -13.67 -12.45
N PRO A 13 -7.18 -13.29 -11.54
CA PRO A 13 -6.54 -14.22 -10.62
C PRO A 13 -7.60 -14.90 -9.75
N CYS A 14 -7.46 -16.20 -9.53
CA CYS A 14 -8.39 -16.93 -8.68
C CYS A 14 -8.14 -16.62 -7.19
N LEU A 15 -9.14 -16.89 -6.33
CA LEU A 15 -9.02 -16.65 -4.89
C LEU A 15 -7.78 -17.33 -4.26
N GLY A 16 -7.45 -18.55 -4.72
CA GLY A 16 -6.26 -19.27 -4.26
C GLY A 16 -4.93 -18.57 -4.62
N GLU A 17 -4.85 -17.96 -5.81
CA GLU A 17 -3.68 -17.18 -6.24
C GLU A 17 -3.56 -15.86 -5.47
N LEU A 18 -4.69 -15.21 -5.18
CA LEU A 18 -4.72 -13.99 -4.37
C LEU A 18 -4.22 -14.26 -2.94
N LEU A 19 -4.67 -15.35 -2.31
CA LEU A 19 -4.22 -15.74 -0.97
C LEU A 19 -2.71 -16.06 -0.94
N LYS A 20 -2.21 -16.80 -1.94
CA LYS A 20 -0.77 -17.06 -2.09
C LYS A 20 0.01 -15.77 -2.28
N THR A 21 -0.48 -14.86 -3.11
CA THR A 21 0.13 -13.55 -3.36
C THR A 21 0.26 -12.75 -2.05
N VAL A 22 -0.80 -12.69 -1.24
CA VAL A 22 -0.73 -12.01 0.08
C VAL A 22 0.33 -12.64 0.98
N ALA A 23 0.45 -13.96 1.02
CA ALA A 23 1.45 -14.64 1.84
C ALA A 23 2.88 -14.29 1.38
N VAL A 24 3.14 -14.30 0.07
CA VAL A 24 4.43 -13.92 -0.52
C VAL A 24 4.76 -12.45 -0.22
N LEU A 25 3.80 -11.54 -0.40
CA LEU A 25 4.00 -10.11 -0.13
C LEU A 25 4.30 -9.86 1.35
N LYS A 26 3.63 -10.57 2.27
CA LYS A 26 3.95 -10.50 3.70
C LYS A 26 5.39 -10.93 3.98
N PHE A 27 5.81 -12.07 3.43
CA PHE A 27 7.17 -12.57 3.60
C PHE A 27 8.21 -11.58 3.05
N LYS A 28 8.02 -11.10 1.81
CA LYS A 28 8.91 -10.10 1.18
C LYS A 28 9.00 -8.81 2.00
N SER A 29 7.86 -8.28 2.44
CA SER A 29 7.84 -7.06 3.27
C SER A 29 8.59 -7.25 4.59
N SER A 30 8.45 -8.41 5.24
CA SER A 30 9.19 -8.73 6.46
C SER A 30 10.69 -8.85 6.21
N HIS A 31 11.08 -9.42 5.06
CA HIS A 31 12.47 -9.57 4.69
C HIS A 31 13.13 -8.20 4.41
N ILE A 32 12.49 -7.35 3.60
CA ILE A 32 12.96 -5.98 3.34
C ILE A 32 13.08 -5.18 4.64
N LYS A 33 12.11 -5.32 5.55
CA LYS A 33 12.18 -4.68 6.87
C LYS A 33 13.42 -5.09 7.66
N SER A 34 13.79 -6.38 7.62
CA SER A 34 15.02 -6.88 8.25
C SER A 34 16.27 -6.29 7.59
N ILE A 35 16.33 -6.24 6.26
CA ILE A 35 17.46 -5.66 5.53
C ILE A 35 17.61 -4.17 5.90
N ILE A 36 16.50 -3.42 5.93
CA ILE A 36 16.50 -2.02 6.36
C ILE A 36 17.10 -1.89 7.76
N GLN A 37 16.63 -2.69 8.72
CA GLN A 37 17.12 -2.67 10.09
C GLN A 37 18.65 -2.82 10.16
N ASP A 38 19.22 -3.72 9.36
CA ASP A 38 20.65 -4.00 9.34
C ASP A 38 21.47 -2.93 8.60
N ASN A 39 20.84 -2.11 7.75
CA ASN A 39 21.51 -1.12 6.89
C ASN A 39 21.29 0.33 7.33
N CYS A 40 20.40 0.60 8.30
CA CYS A 40 20.14 1.94 8.84
C CYS A 40 21.36 2.61 9.48
N LYS A 41 22.32 1.82 9.95
CA LYS A 41 23.50 2.28 10.68
C LYS A 41 24.69 1.39 10.36
N VAL A 42 25.82 2.00 10.08
CA VAL A 42 27.09 1.30 9.80
C VAL A 42 28.23 1.95 10.56
N GLN A 43 29.38 1.28 10.63
CA GLN A 43 30.58 1.89 11.19
C GLN A 43 31.15 2.93 10.22
N GLN A 44 31.76 3.98 10.78
CA GLN A 44 32.38 5.03 9.99
C GLN A 44 33.46 4.45 9.07
N GLY A 45 33.29 4.65 7.76
CA GLY A 45 34.18 4.12 6.72
C GLY A 45 33.62 2.92 5.96
N ASP A 46 32.58 2.28 6.51
CA ASP A 46 31.85 1.23 5.80
C ASP A 46 30.77 1.82 4.89
N THR A 47 30.46 1.11 3.80
CA THR A 47 29.34 1.44 2.92
C THR A 47 28.33 0.28 2.99
N PRO A 48 27.06 0.55 3.33
CA PRO A 48 26.05 -0.49 3.36
C PRO A 48 25.85 -1.08 1.94
N PRO A 49 25.58 -2.39 1.82
CA PRO A 49 25.32 -3.02 0.52
C PRO A 49 24.04 -2.49 -0.15
N PHE A 50 23.10 -1.92 0.62
CA PHE A 50 21.84 -1.41 0.11
C PHE A 50 21.54 -0.01 0.66
N LYS A 51 20.93 0.82 -0.17
CA LYS A 51 20.41 2.13 0.25
C LYS A 51 19.06 1.97 0.91
N VAL A 52 18.93 2.49 2.13
CA VAL A 52 17.72 2.32 2.95
C VAL A 52 16.50 3.00 2.32
N ASP A 53 16.65 4.18 1.73
CA ASP A 53 15.53 4.90 1.11
C ASP A 53 14.91 4.11 -0.05
N ASP A 54 15.73 3.44 -0.86
CA ASP A 54 15.26 2.67 -2.00
C ASP A 54 14.50 1.41 -1.52
N LEU A 55 15.01 0.74 -0.48
CA LEU A 55 14.33 -0.38 0.18
C LEU A 55 13.02 0.06 0.86
N TYR A 56 12.99 1.27 1.41
CA TYR A 56 11.81 1.84 2.04
C TYR A 56 10.70 2.07 1.00
N GLU A 57 11.01 2.66 -0.15
CA GLU A 57 10.06 2.81 -1.25
C GLU A 57 9.56 1.46 -1.78
N GLU A 58 10.46 0.47 -1.90
CA GLU A 58 10.06 -0.90 -2.25
C GLU A 58 9.07 -1.46 -1.22
N TYR A 59 9.34 -1.31 0.08
CA TYR A 59 8.44 -1.73 1.15
C TYR A 59 7.06 -1.06 1.02
N LEU A 60 7.01 0.25 0.76
CA LEU A 60 5.76 0.99 0.55
C LEU A 60 4.95 0.45 -0.63
N SER A 61 5.64 0.08 -1.72
CA SER A 61 4.98 -0.54 -2.88
C SER A 61 4.35 -1.90 -2.52
N LEU A 62 5.05 -2.73 -1.73
CA LEU A 62 4.57 -4.04 -1.32
C LEU A 62 3.33 -3.96 -0.41
N ILE A 63 3.32 -3.03 0.55
CA ILE A 63 2.16 -2.87 1.44
C ILE A 63 0.95 -2.31 0.69
N LYS A 64 1.16 -1.42 -0.30
CA LYS A 64 0.10 -0.92 -1.20
C LYS A 64 -0.48 -2.07 -2.02
N LEU A 65 0.37 -2.91 -2.61
CA LEU A 65 -0.08 -4.08 -3.38
C LEU A 65 -0.84 -5.07 -2.50
N MET A 66 -0.32 -5.37 -1.31
CA MET A 66 -0.98 -6.25 -0.34
C MET A 66 -2.36 -5.72 0.06
N ARG A 67 -2.53 -4.41 0.24
CA ARG A 67 -3.85 -3.78 0.49
C ARG A 67 -4.80 -4.05 -0.67
N CYS A 68 -4.36 -3.81 -1.91
CA CYS A 68 -5.18 -4.05 -3.10
C CYS A 68 -5.61 -5.52 -3.21
N THR A 69 -4.67 -6.47 -3.02
CA THR A 69 -4.97 -7.91 -3.06
C THR A 69 -5.94 -8.32 -1.94
N LYS A 70 -5.79 -7.78 -0.73
CA LYS A 70 -6.74 -8.03 0.37
C LYS A 70 -8.15 -7.52 0.05
N LEU A 71 -8.27 -6.35 -0.57
CA LEU A 71 -9.56 -5.80 -1.00
C LEU A 71 -10.20 -6.67 -2.09
N GLN A 72 -9.41 -7.19 -3.05
CA GLN A 72 -9.89 -8.13 -4.07
C GLN A 72 -10.42 -9.43 -3.44
N ILE A 73 -9.70 -9.99 -2.46
CA ILE A 73 -10.15 -11.18 -1.70
C ILE A 73 -11.48 -10.89 -1.01
N GLN A 74 -11.61 -9.72 -0.38
CA GLN A 74 -12.85 -9.34 0.30
C GLN A 74 -14.00 -9.18 -0.70
N GLN A 75 -13.78 -8.55 -1.86
CA GLN A 75 -14.78 -8.47 -2.93
C GLN A 75 -15.24 -9.86 -3.39
N HIS A 76 -14.29 -10.78 -3.61
CA HIS A 76 -14.60 -12.17 -3.96
C HIS A 76 -15.43 -12.88 -2.87
N ASN A 77 -15.19 -12.57 -1.59
CA ASN A 77 -15.91 -13.16 -0.47
C ASN A 77 -17.27 -12.49 -0.18
N THR A 78 -17.47 -11.24 -0.61
CA THR A 78 -18.68 -10.42 -0.33
C THR A 78 -19.68 -10.46 -1.49
N LEU A 79 -19.47 -11.30 -2.50
CA LEU A 79 -20.50 -11.65 -3.49
C LEU A 79 -21.38 -12.77 -2.91
N PRO A 80 -22.55 -12.49 -2.30
CA PRO A 80 -23.62 -13.48 -2.33
C PRO A 80 -24.03 -13.59 -3.80
N LEU A 81 -24.19 -14.81 -4.31
CA LEU A 81 -25.06 -15.04 -5.47
C LEU A 81 -26.49 -15.16 -4.94
N PRO A 82 -27.36 -14.15 -5.03
CA PRO A 82 -28.79 -14.41 -5.06
C PRO A 82 -29.20 -14.78 -6.50
N PRO A 83 -30.20 -15.66 -6.68
CA PRO A 83 -30.77 -15.93 -7.99
C PRO A 83 -31.32 -14.65 -8.60
N LEU A 84 -31.03 -14.38 -9.87
CA LEU A 84 -31.75 -13.38 -10.66
C LEU A 84 -33.21 -13.82 -10.78
N GLU A 85 -34.07 -13.38 -9.85
CA GLU A 85 -35.49 -13.35 -10.12
C GLU A 85 -35.75 -12.26 -11.17
N ALA A 86 -36.07 -12.71 -12.37
CA ALA A 86 -36.57 -11.88 -13.45
C ALA A 86 -37.91 -11.25 -13.04
N THR A 87 -37.86 -10.03 -12.50
CA THR A 87 -39.02 -9.15 -12.51
C THR A 87 -38.96 -8.28 -13.76
N ARG A 88 -39.87 -8.62 -14.67
CA ARG A 88 -40.38 -7.76 -15.74
C ARG A 88 -40.78 -6.42 -15.14
N ASP A 89 -40.48 -5.32 -15.81
CA ASP A 89 -41.48 -4.31 -16.14
C ASP A 89 -41.00 -3.38 -17.26
N ASN A 90 -41.90 -3.22 -18.23
CA ASN A 90 -41.80 -2.38 -19.41
C ASN A 90 -41.71 -0.89 -19.04
N LYS A 91 -40.90 -0.13 -19.78
CA LYS A 91 -41.26 1.25 -20.16
C LYS A 91 -40.41 1.74 -21.34
N ASP A 92 -41.03 1.65 -22.51
CA ASP A 92 -41.07 2.61 -23.61
C ASP A 92 -39.83 3.47 -23.90
N ASP A 93 -39.13 3.06 -24.97
CA ASP A 93 -38.16 3.85 -25.70
C ASP A 93 -38.79 5.08 -26.37
N LYS A 94 -38.16 6.25 -26.18
CA LYS A 94 -38.19 7.33 -27.17
C LYS A 94 -36.80 7.96 -27.27
N ASP A 95 -36.27 7.88 -28.47
CA ASP A 95 -35.01 8.41 -28.95
C ASP A 95 -34.85 9.92 -28.74
N LYS A 96 -33.61 10.35 -28.52
CA LYS A 96 -32.99 11.52 -29.18
C LYS A 96 -31.47 11.52 -29.01
N GLU A 97 -30.77 11.44 -30.13
CA GLU A 97 -29.34 11.70 -30.34
C GLU A 97 -29.02 13.20 -30.14
N GLU A 98 -27.79 13.53 -29.71
CA GLU A 98 -26.75 14.21 -30.54
C GLU A 98 -25.57 14.78 -29.71
N GLY A 99 -24.34 14.47 -30.18
CA GLY A 99 -23.10 15.29 -30.18
C GLY A 99 -22.35 15.52 -28.85
N ASP A 100 -21.06 15.83 -28.79
CA ASP A 100 -19.84 15.67 -29.61
C ASP A 100 -18.66 16.13 -28.69
N ASP A 101 -17.44 15.69 -29.00
CA ASP A 101 -16.13 16.23 -28.64
C ASP A 101 -15.50 16.12 -27.23
N ASN A 102 -14.32 15.44 -27.25
CA ASN A 102 -13.01 15.74 -26.63
C ASN A 102 -12.94 16.31 -25.20
N ASP A 103 -12.27 15.60 -24.28
CA ASP A 103 -10.81 15.76 -24.10
C ASP A 103 -10.25 14.86 -22.99
N ASN A 104 -9.00 14.51 -23.21
CA ASN A 104 -8.09 13.77 -22.36
C ASN A 104 -7.90 14.45 -20.98
N ASP A 105 -8.33 13.80 -19.89
CA ASP A 105 -7.88 14.21 -18.56
C ASP A 105 -7.53 13.03 -17.65
N ASN A 106 -6.28 13.11 -17.20
CA ASN A 106 -5.50 12.13 -16.48
C ASN A 106 -5.93 12.11 -15.01
N ASN A 107 -7.02 11.41 -14.68
CA ASN A 107 -7.61 11.49 -13.34
C ASN A 107 -7.07 10.41 -12.38
N ASN A 108 -5.82 10.58 -11.97
CA ASN A 108 -5.32 9.97 -10.74
C ASN A 108 -5.73 10.86 -9.54
N ASN A 109 -6.48 10.29 -8.60
CA ASN A 109 -6.80 10.81 -7.27
C ASN A 109 -7.88 11.91 -7.17
N LYS A 110 -9.14 11.51 -7.33
CA LYS A 110 -10.22 12.01 -6.46
C LYS A 110 -11.31 10.95 -6.32
N VAL A 111 -11.13 10.03 -5.36
CA VAL A 111 -12.24 9.18 -4.93
C VAL A 111 -13.11 10.07 -4.03
N GLU A 112 -14.30 10.41 -4.53
CA GLU A 112 -15.32 11.17 -3.82
C GLU A 112 -15.63 10.54 -2.45
N ASP A 113 -15.85 11.43 -1.48
CA ASP A 113 -16.05 11.14 -0.05
C ASP A 113 -17.45 10.56 0.26
N SER A 114 -18.21 10.12 -0.73
CA SER A 114 -19.63 9.78 -0.57
C SER A 114 -19.91 8.34 -0.13
N GLU A 115 -18.96 7.40 -0.25
CA GLU A 115 -19.11 6.05 0.33
C GLU A 115 -17.76 5.45 0.74
N VAL A 116 -17.12 6.02 1.76
CA VAL A 116 -15.98 5.35 2.40
C VAL A 116 -16.52 4.23 3.29
N THR A 117 -16.67 3.03 2.71
CA THR A 117 -17.11 1.83 3.43
C THR A 117 -16.19 1.53 4.62
N MET A 118 -16.74 1.08 5.75
CA MET A 118 -15.97 0.66 6.94
C MET A 118 -14.79 -0.26 6.60
N MET A 119 -14.99 -1.17 5.63
CA MET A 119 -13.96 -2.03 5.08
C MET A 119 -12.76 -1.27 4.48
N ARG A 120 -13.01 -0.21 3.71
CA ARG A 120 -11.95 0.64 3.13
C ARG A 120 -11.19 1.38 4.23
N LEU A 121 -11.87 1.85 5.28
CA LEU A 121 -11.23 2.48 6.43
C LEU A 121 -10.32 1.49 7.19
N LEU A 122 -10.81 0.29 7.47
CA LEU A 122 -10.04 -0.76 8.14
C LEU A 122 -8.82 -1.18 7.30
N ALA A 123 -8.98 -1.36 5.98
CA ALA A 123 -7.88 -1.68 5.09
C ALA A 123 -6.83 -0.55 5.02
N ARG A 124 -7.26 0.72 5.04
CA ARG A 124 -6.36 1.87 5.09
C ARG A 124 -5.60 1.91 6.43
N LYS A 125 -6.29 1.73 7.56
CA LYS A 125 -5.67 1.63 8.89
C LYS A 125 -4.60 0.54 8.93
N ASP A 126 -4.94 -0.67 8.49
CA ASP A 126 -4.00 -1.81 8.41
C ASP A 126 -2.73 -1.47 7.61
N THR A 127 -2.88 -0.71 6.54
CA THR A 127 -1.75 -0.30 5.67
C THR A 127 -0.88 0.73 6.37
N LEU A 128 -1.49 1.76 6.95
CA LEU A 128 -0.77 2.79 7.69
C LEU A 128 -0.07 2.23 8.94
N SER A 129 -0.67 1.27 9.64
CA SER A 129 -0.01 0.61 10.77
C SER A 129 1.26 -0.15 10.35
N ARG A 130 1.29 -0.72 9.14
CA ARG A 130 2.50 -1.35 8.59
C ARG A 130 3.55 -0.31 8.17
N HIS A 131 3.10 0.78 7.57
CA HIS A 131 3.94 1.93 7.24
C HIS A 131 4.60 2.52 8.51
N LEU A 132 3.82 2.77 9.55
CA LEU A 132 4.32 3.21 10.85
C LEU A 132 5.33 2.20 11.45
N SER A 133 5.08 0.91 11.28
CA SER A 133 5.97 -0.15 11.76
C SER A 133 7.35 -0.14 11.10
N ILE A 134 7.46 0.20 9.82
CA ILE A 134 8.77 0.32 9.16
C ILE A 134 9.45 1.64 9.54
N LEU A 135 8.71 2.75 9.60
CA LEU A 135 9.21 4.05 10.05
C LEU A 135 9.81 3.96 11.45
N SER A 136 9.08 3.32 12.38
CA SER A 136 9.56 3.07 13.74
C SER A 136 10.85 2.25 13.75
N THR A 137 10.97 1.24 12.87
CA THR A 137 12.20 0.45 12.76
C THR A 137 13.37 1.28 12.25
N ILE A 138 13.16 2.16 11.26
CA ILE A 138 14.20 3.05 10.76
C ILE A 138 14.66 3.99 11.88
N VAL A 139 13.73 4.75 12.47
CA VAL A 139 14.03 5.73 13.52
C VAL A 139 14.77 5.08 14.69
N ASN A 140 14.31 3.93 15.19
CA ASN A 140 14.92 3.29 16.36
C ASN A 140 16.32 2.71 16.10
N ASN A 141 16.64 2.33 14.86
CA ASN A 141 17.92 1.67 14.54
C ASN A 141 18.93 2.61 13.87
N ALA A 142 18.49 3.76 13.37
CA ALA A 142 19.33 4.72 12.68
C ALA A 142 20.14 5.63 13.63
N TYR A 143 19.77 5.73 14.91
CA TYR A 143 20.51 6.53 15.89
C TYR A 143 21.90 5.92 16.18
N PRO A 144 22.99 6.70 16.02
CA PRO A 144 24.35 6.25 16.35
C PRO A 144 24.51 5.89 17.83
N SER A 145 25.33 4.88 18.12
CA SER A 145 25.65 4.51 19.49
C SER A 145 26.43 5.63 20.19
N THR A 146 26.06 5.96 21.43
CA THR A 146 26.64 7.08 22.21
C THR A 146 28.02 6.79 22.83
N SER A 147 28.79 5.83 22.31
CA SER A 147 30.04 5.41 22.94
C SER A 147 31.09 6.53 22.90
N SER A 148 31.47 7.03 24.07
CA SER A 148 32.40 8.16 24.26
C SER A 148 33.89 7.79 24.15
N SER A 149 34.21 6.52 23.87
CA SER A 149 35.60 6.10 23.72
C SER A 149 36.16 6.56 22.39
N TRP A 150 37.05 7.55 22.44
CA TRP A 150 37.94 8.01 21.36
C TRP A 150 38.70 6.91 20.62
N LYS A 151 38.84 5.70 21.19
CA LYS A 151 39.52 4.55 20.56
C LYS A 151 38.60 3.66 19.73
N LYS A 152 37.29 3.92 19.70
CA LYS A 152 36.32 3.11 18.96
C LYS A 152 35.92 3.81 17.66
N ILE A 153 35.77 3.02 16.60
CA ILE A 153 35.15 3.50 15.36
C ILE A 153 33.69 3.83 15.69
N LYS A 154 33.25 5.02 15.28
CA LYS A 154 31.91 5.51 15.56
C LYS A 154 30.91 4.91 14.59
N ASP A 155 29.69 4.74 15.04
CA ASP A 155 28.58 4.46 14.14
C ASP A 155 28.15 5.75 13.43
N VAL A 156 27.69 5.62 12.18
CA VAL A 156 27.09 6.71 11.41
C VAL A 156 25.73 6.26 10.87
N SER A 157 24.76 7.16 10.94
CA SER A 157 23.44 6.94 10.35
C SER A 157 23.55 6.99 8.83
N GLN A 158 22.84 6.10 8.14
CA GLN A 158 22.77 6.07 6.67
C GLN A 158 21.54 6.80 6.13
N VAL A 159 20.72 7.38 7.00
CA VAL A 159 19.44 8.00 6.67
C VAL A 159 19.28 9.34 7.37
N ASP A 160 18.41 10.19 6.83
CA ASP A 160 17.95 11.37 7.53
C ASP A 160 16.89 10.99 8.58
N VAL A 161 17.35 10.75 9.80
CA VAL A 161 16.49 10.34 10.93
C VAL A 161 15.39 11.37 11.20
N ALA A 162 15.67 12.66 11.04
CA ALA A 162 14.70 13.71 11.30
C ALA A 162 13.56 13.71 10.25
N ALA A 163 13.89 13.44 8.99
CA ALA A 163 12.88 13.28 7.95
C ALA A 163 11.97 12.07 8.22
N TYR A 164 12.55 10.92 8.59
CA TYR A 164 11.78 9.72 8.93
C TYR A 164 10.93 9.89 10.20
N GLU A 165 11.40 10.64 11.19
CA GLU A 165 10.64 10.96 12.40
C GLU A 165 9.46 11.90 12.09
N ALA A 166 9.67 12.89 11.21
CA ALA A 166 8.59 13.76 10.76
C ALA A 166 7.53 12.98 9.96
N GLU A 167 7.94 12.01 9.13
CA GLU A 167 7.00 11.13 8.42
C GLU A 167 6.26 10.19 9.38
N TYR A 168 6.96 9.62 10.37
CA TYR A 168 6.37 8.81 11.42
C TYR A 168 5.23 9.55 12.12
N GLN A 169 5.45 10.81 12.51
CA GLN A 169 4.44 11.61 13.17
C GLN A 169 3.21 11.83 12.27
N LYS A 170 3.42 12.20 11.00
CA LYS A 170 2.32 12.38 10.04
C LYS A 170 1.47 11.12 9.87
N VAL A 171 2.11 9.96 9.70
CA VAL A 171 1.41 8.68 9.55
C VAL A 171 0.65 8.31 10.83
N ASN A 172 1.23 8.61 11.99
CA ASN A 172 0.57 8.39 13.27
C ASN A 172 -0.70 9.27 13.42
N ASP A 173 -0.59 10.56 13.09
CA ASP A 173 -1.72 11.49 13.13
C ASP A 173 -2.84 11.05 12.15
N GLU A 174 -2.47 10.52 10.97
CA GLU A 174 -3.43 9.93 10.02
C GLU A 174 -4.15 8.70 10.60
N ILE A 175 -3.44 7.84 11.33
CA ILE A 175 -4.05 6.69 12.00
C ILE A 175 -5.05 7.15 13.05
N ASP A 176 -4.69 8.13 13.88
CA ASP A 176 -5.58 8.68 14.91
C ASP A 176 -6.84 9.31 14.30
N ALA A 177 -6.68 10.08 13.23
CA ALA A 177 -7.81 10.63 12.48
C ALA A 177 -8.72 9.54 11.91
N LEU A 178 -8.16 8.44 11.38
CA LEU A 178 -8.94 7.30 10.89
C LEU A 178 -9.63 6.54 12.01
N LEU A 179 -8.99 6.36 13.16
CA LEU A 179 -9.60 5.74 14.33
C LEU A 179 -10.83 6.51 14.79
N LEU A 180 -10.75 7.85 14.83
CA LEU A 180 -11.90 8.71 15.14
C LEU A 180 -13.03 8.55 14.11
N LYS A 181 -12.70 8.44 12.81
CA LYS A 181 -13.71 8.20 11.75
C LYS A 181 -14.37 6.83 11.91
N ILE A 182 -13.59 5.78 12.15
CA ILE A 182 -14.07 4.41 12.38
C ILE A 182 -14.99 4.38 13.61
N GLN A 183 -14.61 5.03 14.71
CA GLN A 183 -15.41 5.10 15.93
C GLN A 183 -16.73 5.83 15.73
N LYS A 184 -16.78 6.88 14.90
CA LYS A 184 -18.02 7.62 14.59
C LYS A 184 -19.02 6.81 13.75
N LEU A 185 -18.54 5.84 12.99
CA LEU A 185 -19.37 4.98 12.15
C LEU A 185 -19.87 3.72 12.88
N ASN A 186 -19.24 3.37 14.01
CA ASN A 186 -19.65 2.28 14.89
C ASN A 186 -20.72 2.75 15.88
#